data_AF-A0A7X8U6X2-F1
#
_entry.id   AF-A0A7X8U6X2-F1
#
_cell.length_a   1.000
_cell.length_b   1.000
_cell.length_c   1.000
_cell.angle_alpha   90.00
_cell.angle_beta   90.00
_cell.angle_gamma   90.00
#
_symmetry.space_group_name_H-M   'P 1'
#
loop_
_entity.id
_entity.type
_entity.pdbx_description
1 polymer ?
#
loop_
_entity_poly.entity_id
_entity_poly.type
_entity_poly.pdbx_seq_one_letter_code
_entity_poly.pdbx_strand_id
1 'polypeptide(L)'
;MSTSAYRAEEIKIITEKIKRQTRLDEDELLMLIAYAQRLRRKSYELYRSFYNLYADSLYREYGHCLTPFRYGRDDFYDYLRQNPDFLINHPQPFLTLDDFPAFLHEYLLFSYGLTIAAQEVEALQKFLVSSPQVDWGLPASRQKEVVYKYEKGNSYKELGLKSHFEKIGRYDFVSRVQSYRYLRGNKSSTDKIEVLGPDYLGGIFTNKEKSIYYYIFLTESNYQKAVNACQMLNNELYGR
;
A
#
# COMPACT_ATOMS: atom_id res chain seq x y z
N MET A 1 17.94 15.72 4.36
CA MET A 1 17.40 16.47 3.21
C MET A 1 16.13 17.19 3.65
N SER A 2 15.93 18.40 3.14
CA SER A 2 15.17 19.52 3.72
C SER A 2 13.73 19.20 4.13
N THR A 3 13.42 19.38 5.43
CA THR A 3 12.06 19.51 5.96
C THR A 3 11.43 20.80 5.44
N SER A 4 10.68 20.70 4.35
CA SER A 4 9.77 21.75 3.93
C SER A 4 8.69 21.93 5.00
N ALA A 5 8.75 23.02 5.74
CA ALA A 5 7.57 23.53 6.40
C ALA A 5 6.62 24.00 5.29
N TYR A 6 5.64 23.17 4.93
CA TYR A 6 4.58 23.54 3.99
C TYR A 6 4.06 24.93 4.35
N ARG A 7 4.14 25.87 3.41
CA ARG A 7 3.70 27.24 3.70
C ARG A 7 2.18 27.18 3.85
N ALA A 8 1.63 27.77 4.91
CA ALA A 8 0.19 27.75 5.16
C ALA A 8 -0.62 28.25 3.95
N GLU A 9 -0.03 29.16 3.17
CA GLU A 9 -0.63 29.68 1.94
C GLU A 9 -0.74 28.63 0.81
N GLU A 10 0.25 27.73 0.68
CA GLU A 10 0.22 26.66 -0.33
C GLU A 10 -0.89 25.65 -0.02
N ILE A 11 -1.00 25.23 1.24
CA ILE A 11 -2.08 24.33 1.68
C ILE A 11 -3.45 25.00 1.52
N LYS A 12 -3.55 26.30 1.76
CA LYS A 12 -4.79 27.06 1.53
C LYS A 12 -5.19 27.08 0.05
N ILE A 13 -4.24 27.32 -0.85
CA ILE A 13 -4.48 27.28 -2.30
C ILE A 13 -4.94 25.87 -2.72
N ILE A 14 -4.26 24.83 -2.26
CA ILE A 14 -4.59 23.43 -2.57
C ILE A 14 -5.98 23.04 -2.04
N THR A 15 -6.32 23.42 -0.80
CA THR A 15 -7.63 23.13 -0.23
C THR A 15 -8.77 23.91 -0.91
N GLU A 16 -8.51 25.14 -1.37
CA GLU A 16 -9.47 25.88 -2.20
C GLU A 16 -9.67 25.24 -3.59
N LYS A 17 -8.62 24.66 -4.19
CA LYS A 17 -8.75 23.88 -5.42
C LYS A 17 -9.70 22.70 -5.23
N ILE A 18 -9.57 21.93 -4.14
CA ILE A 18 -10.50 20.82 -3.83
C ILE A 18 -11.93 21.32 -3.70
N LYS A 19 -12.17 22.42 -2.96
CA LYS A 19 -13.53 22.99 -2.81
C LYS A 19 -14.15 23.41 -4.14
N ARG A 20 -13.32 23.88 -5.08
CA ARG A 20 -13.73 24.28 -6.43
C ARG A 20 -13.73 23.12 -7.43
N GLN A 21 -13.53 21.88 -6.97
CA GLN A 21 -13.40 20.68 -7.83
C GLN A 21 -12.34 20.85 -8.93
N THR A 22 -11.31 21.64 -8.64
CA THR A 22 -10.17 21.83 -9.52
C THR A 22 -9.15 20.75 -9.22
N ARG A 23 -8.75 20.02 -10.25
CA ARG A 23 -7.82 18.89 -10.14
C ARG A 23 -6.47 19.35 -9.56
N LEU A 24 -6.00 18.62 -8.55
CA LEU A 24 -4.64 18.74 -8.04
C LEU A 24 -3.65 18.00 -8.94
N ASP A 25 -2.44 18.55 -9.08
CA ASP A 25 -1.31 17.78 -9.59
C ASP A 25 -0.73 16.84 -8.52
N GLU A 26 0.26 16.02 -8.92
CA GLU A 26 0.85 15.00 -8.06
C GLU A 26 1.60 15.60 -6.87
N ASP A 27 2.33 16.71 -7.09
CA ASP A 27 3.08 17.39 -6.03
C ASP A 27 2.12 18.04 -5.01
N GLU A 28 1.05 18.66 -5.49
CA GLU A 28 0.00 19.26 -4.65
C GLU A 28 -0.73 18.20 -3.80
N LEU A 29 -1.04 17.06 -4.39
CA LEU A 29 -1.65 15.94 -3.69
C LEU A 29 -0.72 15.38 -2.61
N LEU A 30 0.54 15.10 -2.94
CA LEU A 30 1.54 14.62 -1.97
C LEU A 30 1.73 15.62 -0.82
N MET A 31 1.76 16.91 -1.14
CA MET A 31 1.86 17.99 -0.16
C MET A 31 0.68 17.98 0.81
N LEU A 32 -0.54 17.79 0.29
CA LEU A 32 -1.75 17.77 1.08
C LEU A 32 -1.84 16.51 1.97
N ILE A 33 -1.46 15.34 1.45
CA ILE A 33 -1.42 14.09 2.23
C ILE A 33 -0.39 14.20 3.36
N ALA A 34 0.81 14.72 3.07
CA ALA A 34 1.83 14.93 4.09
C ALA A 34 1.40 15.97 5.14
N TYR A 35 0.67 17.01 4.73
CA TYR A 35 0.05 17.95 5.66
C TYR A 35 -0.99 17.27 6.57
N ALA A 36 -1.87 16.42 6.02
CA ALA A 36 -2.84 15.66 6.81
C ALA A 36 -2.14 14.73 7.83
N GLN A 37 -1.08 14.02 7.43
CA GLN A 37 -0.28 13.20 8.34
C GLN A 37 0.38 14.03 9.45
N ARG A 38 0.88 15.22 9.12
CA ARG A 38 1.45 16.15 10.11
C ARG A 38 0.39 16.65 11.08
N LEU A 39 -0.81 16.98 10.61
CA LEU A 39 -1.94 17.34 11.47
C LEU A 39 -2.27 16.18 12.42
N ARG A 40 -2.40 14.95 11.91
CA ARG A 40 -2.69 13.77 12.71
C ARG A 40 -1.70 13.57 13.85
N ARG A 41 -0.41 13.83 13.59
CA ARG A 41 0.67 13.72 14.59
C ARG A 41 0.65 14.86 15.61
N LYS A 42 0.52 16.11 15.16
CA LYS A 42 0.74 17.32 15.99
C LYS A 42 -0.53 17.87 16.64
N SER A 43 -1.69 17.71 16.01
CA SER A 43 -2.96 18.28 16.47
C SER A 43 -4.15 17.50 15.89
N TYR A 44 -4.58 16.47 16.62
CA TYR A 44 -5.63 15.57 16.16
C TYR A 44 -6.99 16.26 15.94
N GLU A 45 -7.33 17.28 16.73
CA GLU A 45 -8.55 18.08 16.51
C GLU A 45 -8.60 18.75 15.13
N LEU A 46 -7.47 19.33 14.73
CA LEU A 46 -7.32 19.94 13.41
C LEU A 46 -7.33 18.88 12.30
N TYR A 47 -6.73 17.72 12.56
CA TYR A 47 -6.80 16.59 11.65
C TYR A 47 -8.25 16.12 11.46
N ARG A 48 -9.04 16.04 12.53
CA ARG A 48 -10.44 15.61 12.45
C ARG A 48 -11.29 16.59 11.63
N SER A 49 -11.07 17.88 11.82
CA SER A 49 -11.70 18.90 10.97
C SER A 49 -11.29 18.77 9.51
N PHE A 50 -9.99 18.55 9.25
CA PHE A 50 -9.48 18.31 7.91
C PHE A 50 -10.09 17.04 7.27
N TYR A 51 -10.12 15.94 8.01
CA TYR A 51 -10.72 14.68 7.58
C TYR A 51 -12.18 14.86 7.18
N ASN A 52 -12.98 15.48 8.06
CA ASN A 52 -14.40 15.70 7.80
C ASN A 52 -14.66 16.55 6.54
N LEU A 53 -13.76 17.48 6.22
CA LEU A 53 -13.90 18.38 5.08
C LEU A 53 -13.42 17.76 3.76
N TYR A 54 -12.37 16.93 3.77
CA TYR A 54 -11.65 16.56 2.56
C TYR A 54 -11.53 15.06 2.31
N ALA A 55 -11.82 14.18 3.27
CA ALA A 55 -11.59 12.74 3.12
C ALA A 55 -12.41 12.11 1.98
N ASP A 56 -13.69 12.49 1.84
CA ASP A 56 -14.55 11.99 0.75
C ASP A 56 -14.07 12.46 -0.63
N SER A 57 -13.71 13.74 -0.78
CA SER A 57 -13.14 14.27 -2.03
C SER A 57 -11.82 13.59 -2.39
N LEU A 58 -10.92 13.42 -1.42
CA LEU A 58 -9.64 12.74 -1.63
C LEU A 58 -9.82 11.28 -2.06
N TYR A 59 -10.80 10.59 -1.48
CA TYR A 59 -11.12 9.22 -1.87
C TYR A 59 -11.72 9.15 -3.28
N ARG A 60 -12.74 9.96 -3.58
CA ARG A 60 -13.46 9.89 -4.86
C ARG A 60 -12.63 10.35 -6.06
N GLU A 61 -11.86 11.42 -5.90
CA GLU A 61 -11.14 12.04 -7.02
C GLU A 61 -9.73 11.49 -7.19
N TYR A 62 -9.08 11.04 -6.10
CA TYR A 62 -7.67 10.66 -6.10
C TYR A 62 -7.42 9.25 -5.54
N GLY A 63 -8.44 8.52 -5.12
CA GLY A 63 -8.30 7.17 -4.55
C GLY A 63 -7.60 7.14 -3.18
N HIS A 64 -7.34 8.29 -2.56
CA HIS A 64 -6.62 8.36 -1.29
C HIS A 64 -7.58 8.27 -0.10
N CYS A 65 -7.48 7.16 0.63
CA CYS A 65 -8.24 6.94 1.86
C CYS A 65 -7.47 7.50 3.08
N LEU A 66 -8.04 8.50 3.75
CA LEU A 66 -7.56 8.95 5.06
C LEU A 66 -8.19 8.09 6.16
N THR A 67 -7.47 7.88 7.26
CA THR A 67 -8.05 7.22 8.44
C THR A 67 -8.73 8.24 9.35
N PRO A 68 -9.91 7.99 9.90
CA PRO A 68 -10.53 8.93 10.84
C PRO A 68 -9.80 8.99 12.18
N PHE A 69 -8.94 8.01 12.51
CA PHE A 69 -8.38 7.84 13.86
C PHE A 69 -6.96 8.41 13.99
N ARG A 70 -6.58 8.81 15.21
CA ARG A 70 -5.19 9.15 15.52
C ARG A 70 -4.29 7.92 15.52
N TYR A 71 -4.75 6.85 16.15
CA TYR A 71 -4.10 5.55 16.22
C TYR A 71 -5.02 4.52 15.57
N GLY A 72 -4.46 3.61 14.78
CA GLY A 72 -5.22 2.67 13.98
C GLY A 72 -4.75 1.24 14.17
N ARG A 73 -5.02 0.44 13.14
CA ARG A 73 -4.67 -0.98 13.09
C ARG A 73 -3.20 -1.27 13.39
N ASP A 74 -2.29 -0.48 12.83
CA ASP A 74 -0.85 -0.73 12.99
C ASP A 74 -0.42 -0.51 14.45
N ASP A 75 -0.95 0.52 15.11
CA ASP A 75 -0.73 0.78 16.54
C ASP A 75 -1.32 -0.33 17.43
N PHE A 76 -2.47 -0.87 17.04
CA PHE A 76 -3.08 -2.01 17.73
C PHE A 76 -2.21 -3.27 17.60
N TYR A 77 -1.65 -3.52 16.42
CA TYR A 77 -0.76 -4.66 16.19
C TYR A 77 0.54 -4.53 16.97
N ASP A 78 1.13 -3.33 16.99
CA ASP A 78 2.31 -3.05 17.78
C ASP A 78 2.04 -3.24 19.28
N TYR A 79 0.88 -2.82 19.78
CA TYR A 79 0.45 -3.08 21.15
C TYR A 79 0.38 -4.58 21.47
N LEU A 80 -0.30 -5.38 20.64
CA LEU A 80 -0.41 -6.83 20.85
C LEU A 80 0.94 -7.56 20.77
N ARG A 81 1.85 -7.08 19.92
CA ARG A 81 3.21 -7.61 19.81
C ARG A 81 4.04 -7.30 21.07
N GLN A 82 3.88 -6.11 21.63
CA GLN A 82 4.56 -5.70 22.86
C GLN A 82 3.97 -6.36 24.12
N ASN A 83 2.75 -6.88 24.04
CA ASN A 83 2.03 -7.52 25.15
C ASN A 83 1.61 -8.96 24.79
N PRO A 84 2.55 -9.88 24.56
CA PRO A 84 2.25 -11.25 24.12
C PRO A 84 1.38 -12.04 25.11
N ASP A 85 1.45 -11.68 26.40
CA ASP A 85 0.65 -12.31 27.46
C ASP A 85 -0.70 -11.61 27.68
N PHE A 86 -1.11 -10.68 26.80
CA PHE A 86 -2.33 -9.89 26.94
C PHE A 86 -3.57 -10.75 27.23
N LEU A 87 -3.78 -11.84 26.48
CA LEU A 87 -4.93 -12.73 26.66
C LEU A 87 -4.80 -13.65 27.88
N ILE A 88 -3.60 -13.87 28.40
CA ILE A 88 -3.41 -14.57 29.68
C ILE A 88 -3.95 -13.70 30.82
N ASN A 89 -3.73 -12.38 30.72
CA ASN A 89 -4.21 -11.40 31.71
C ASN A 89 -5.71 -11.06 31.55
N HIS A 90 -6.32 -11.43 30.42
CA HIS A 90 -7.72 -11.19 30.10
C HIS A 90 -8.40 -12.48 29.62
N PRO A 91 -8.65 -13.45 30.51
CA PRO A 91 -9.14 -14.78 30.15
C PRO A 91 -10.63 -14.82 29.75
N GLN A 92 -11.31 -13.67 29.76
CA GLN A 92 -12.70 -13.56 29.35
C GLN A 92 -12.89 -13.82 27.84
N PRO A 93 -14.01 -14.45 27.43
CA PRO A 93 -14.29 -14.73 26.01
C PRO A 93 -14.60 -13.47 25.19
N PHE A 94 -15.03 -12.39 25.86
CA PHE A 94 -15.32 -11.10 25.24
C PHE A 94 -14.57 -10.02 26.00
N LEU A 95 -13.78 -9.26 25.26
CA LEU A 95 -13.03 -8.12 25.74
C LEU A 95 -13.86 -6.85 25.54
N THR A 96 -13.69 -5.89 26.43
CA THR A 96 -14.27 -4.56 26.36
C THR A 96 -13.20 -3.55 25.97
N LEU A 97 -13.59 -2.31 25.64
CA LEU A 97 -12.61 -1.25 25.36
C LEU A 97 -11.68 -0.99 26.55
N ASP A 98 -12.19 -1.14 27.78
CA ASP A 98 -11.43 -0.89 29.01
C ASP A 98 -10.27 -1.89 29.21
N ASP A 99 -10.33 -3.06 28.56
CA ASP A 99 -9.23 -4.02 28.54
C ASP A 99 -8.04 -3.52 27.68
N PHE A 100 -8.24 -2.49 26.85
CA PHE A 100 -7.22 -1.92 25.97
C PHE A 100 -6.80 -0.51 26.40
N PRO A 101 -5.60 -0.05 26.01
CA PRO A 101 -5.19 1.32 26.22
C PRO A 101 -6.15 2.32 25.57
N ALA A 102 -6.45 3.40 26.31
CA ALA A 102 -7.38 4.45 25.88
C ALA A 102 -7.09 5.02 24.48
N PHE A 103 -5.82 5.06 24.07
CA PHE A 103 -5.43 5.60 22.76
C PHE A 103 -5.91 4.75 21.57
N LEU A 104 -6.29 3.48 21.78
CA LEU A 104 -6.83 2.59 20.75
C LEU A 104 -8.35 2.56 20.72
N HIS A 105 -9.03 3.13 21.72
CA HIS A 105 -10.47 2.98 21.89
C HIS A 105 -11.28 3.43 20.68
N GLU A 106 -10.93 4.55 20.06
CA GLU A 106 -11.64 5.04 18.87
C GLU A 106 -11.57 4.04 17.70
N TYR A 107 -10.38 3.50 17.45
CA TYR A 107 -10.16 2.51 16.39
C TYR A 107 -10.88 1.19 16.68
N LEU A 108 -10.78 0.71 17.92
CA LEU A 108 -11.40 -0.55 18.35
C LEU A 108 -12.92 -0.46 18.32
N LEU A 109 -13.48 0.62 18.86
CA LEU A 109 -14.92 0.88 18.83
C LEU A 109 -15.46 0.91 17.40
N PHE A 110 -14.75 1.57 16.48
CA PHE A 110 -15.17 1.61 15.09
C PHE A 110 -15.06 0.25 14.38
N SER A 111 -13.99 -0.49 14.64
CA SER A 111 -13.67 -1.70 13.86
C SER A 111 -14.38 -2.95 14.39
N TYR A 112 -14.63 -3.02 15.70
CA TYR A 112 -15.14 -4.21 16.39
C TYR A 112 -16.40 -3.93 17.23
N GLY A 113 -16.70 -2.66 17.53
CA GLY A 113 -17.79 -2.29 18.43
C GLY A 113 -17.37 -2.27 19.90
N LEU A 114 -18.36 -2.37 20.80
CA LEU A 114 -18.15 -2.29 22.26
C LEU A 114 -17.53 -3.57 22.86
N THR A 115 -17.67 -4.68 22.17
CA THR A 115 -17.22 -6.00 22.62
C THR A 115 -16.42 -6.67 21.51
N ILE A 116 -15.23 -7.15 21.84
CA ILE A 116 -14.29 -7.79 20.92
C ILE A 116 -14.19 -9.26 21.33
N ALA A 117 -14.38 -10.19 20.38
CA ALA A 117 -14.21 -11.61 20.69
C ALA A 117 -12.73 -11.91 20.97
N ALA A 118 -12.42 -12.49 22.12
CA ALA A 118 -11.04 -12.80 22.51
C ALA A 118 -10.34 -13.73 21.50
N GLN A 119 -11.11 -14.61 20.84
CA GLN A 119 -10.62 -15.49 19.78
C GLN A 119 -10.08 -14.72 18.55
N GLU A 120 -10.64 -13.57 18.20
CA GLU A 120 -10.16 -12.74 17.09
C GLU A 120 -8.80 -12.12 17.44
N VAL A 121 -8.66 -11.65 18.68
CA VAL A 121 -7.39 -11.14 19.22
C VAL A 121 -6.37 -12.27 19.33
N GLU A 122 -6.79 -13.48 19.71
CA GLU A 122 -5.92 -14.65 19.83
C GLU A 122 -5.38 -15.09 18.47
N ALA A 123 -6.24 -15.16 17.45
CA ALA A 123 -5.83 -15.48 16.09
C ALA A 123 -4.81 -14.46 15.56
N LEU A 124 -5.06 -13.17 15.82
CA LEU A 124 -4.16 -12.08 15.46
C LEU A 124 -2.83 -12.15 16.23
N GLN A 125 -2.88 -12.38 17.54
CA GLN A 125 -1.68 -12.48 18.38
C GLN A 125 -0.84 -13.70 18.00
N LYS A 126 -1.47 -14.85 17.71
CA LYS A 126 -0.79 -16.01 17.15
C LYS A 126 -0.17 -15.70 15.79
N PHE A 127 -0.82 -14.96 14.91
CA PHE A 127 -0.20 -14.52 13.64
C PHE A 127 1.03 -13.63 13.88
N LEU A 128 0.95 -12.72 14.86
CA LEU A 128 2.03 -11.79 15.21
C LEU A 128 3.21 -12.45 15.96
N VAL A 129 2.94 -13.42 16.83
CA VAL A 129 3.92 -14.09 17.71
C VAL A 129 4.45 -15.40 17.09
N SER A 130 3.61 -16.17 16.40
CA SER A 130 3.98 -17.41 15.70
C SER A 130 4.61 -17.14 14.33
N SER A 131 5.11 -15.93 14.07
CA SER A 131 5.98 -15.68 12.93
C SER A 131 7.40 -16.10 13.30
N PRO A 132 7.90 -17.28 12.89
CA PRO A 132 9.32 -17.59 13.00
C PRO A 132 10.07 -16.67 12.06
N GLN A 133 10.44 -15.44 12.47
CA GLN A 133 11.04 -14.39 11.61
C GLN A 133 10.81 -14.68 10.13
N VAL A 134 9.54 -14.72 9.71
CA VAL A 134 9.24 -14.88 8.29
C VAL A 134 9.90 -13.67 7.67
N ASP A 135 10.81 -13.90 6.74
CA ASP A 135 11.59 -12.81 6.15
C ASP A 135 10.61 -11.95 5.34
N TRP A 136 9.97 -10.99 6.03
CA TRP A 136 8.98 -10.04 5.55
C TRP A 136 9.63 -8.99 4.63
N GLY A 137 10.91 -9.14 4.32
CA GLY A 137 11.62 -8.30 3.40
C GLY A 137 11.12 -8.42 1.97
N LEU A 138 11.70 -7.59 1.12
CA LEU A 138 11.69 -7.79 -0.31
C LEU A 138 12.68 -8.91 -0.66
N PRO A 139 12.57 -9.54 -1.85
CA PRO A 139 13.62 -10.44 -2.33
C PRO A 139 14.97 -9.73 -2.30
N ALA A 140 16.06 -10.48 -2.11
CA ALA A 140 17.40 -9.90 -2.00
C ALA A 140 17.76 -9.02 -3.21
N SER A 141 18.61 -8.00 -3.02
CA SER A 141 19.06 -7.18 -4.15
C SER A 141 19.81 -8.01 -5.20
N ARG A 142 19.54 -7.72 -6.48
CA ARG A 142 20.22 -8.34 -7.63
C ARG A 142 21.70 -8.00 -7.60
N GLN A 143 22.52 -8.97 -7.99
CA GLN A 143 23.98 -8.81 -8.11
C GLN A 143 24.41 -8.39 -9.54
N LYS A 144 23.48 -8.39 -10.49
CA LYS A 144 23.71 -8.10 -11.91
C LYS A 144 22.66 -7.14 -12.43
N GLU A 145 22.94 -6.51 -13.56
CA GLU A 145 21.96 -5.71 -14.28
C GLU A 145 20.69 -6.50 -14.61
N VAL A 146 19.55 -5.80 -14.56
CA VAL A 146 18.25 -6.38 -14.90
C VAL A 146 18.21 -6.76 -16.38
N VAL A 147 17.68 -7.95 -16.67
CA VAL A 147 17.55 -8.44 -18.05
C VAL A 147 16.16 -8.14 -18.60
N TYR A 148 16.08 -7.47 -19.74
CA TYR A 148 14.83 -7.30 -20.47
C TYR A 148 14.75 -8.29 -21.63
N LYS A 149 13.71 -9.13 -21.64
CA LYS A 149 13.42 -10.02 -22.76
C LYS A 149 12.10 -9.63 -23.39
N TYR A 150 12.13 -9.50 -24.70
CA TYR A 150 10.94 -9.20 -25.48
C TYR A 150 10.65 -10.37 -26.41
N GLU A 151 9.37 -10.71 -26.56
CA GLU A 151 8.92 -11.72 -27.52
C GLU A 151 9.43 -11.41 -28.93
N LYS A 152 9.81 -12.45 -29.69
CA LYS A 152 10.26 -12.32 -31.08
C LYS A 152 9.20 -11.58 -31.90
N GLY A 153 9.53 -10.36 -32.34
CA GLY A 153 8.63 -9.47 -33.07
C GLY A 153 8.26 -8.19 -32.34
N ASN A 154 8.53 -8.08 -31.03
CA ASN A 154 8.14 -6.96 -30.18
C ASN A 154 9.30 -6.38 -29.34
N SER A 155 10.47 -6.15 -29.95
CA SER A 155 11.66 -5.71 -29.19
C SER A 155 11.43 -4.42 -28.40
N TYR A 156 10.69 -3.45 -28.96
CA TYR A 156 10.24 -2.20 -28.31
C TYR A 156 9.06 -1.56 -29.06
N LYS A 157 8.27 -2.35 -29.80
CA LYS A 157 7.34 -1.79 -30.80
C LYS A 157 6.11 -1.13 -30.18
N GLU A 158 5.75 -1.56 -28.97
CA GLU A 158 4.55 -1.08 -28.30
C GLU A 158 4.89 0.17 -27.51
N LEU A 159 4.22 1.28 -27.86
CA LEU A 159 4.45 2.58 -27.24
C LEU A 159 4.25 2.47 -25.73
N GLY A 160 5.26 2.86 -24.96
CA GLY A 160 5.25 2.81 -23.49
C GLY A 160 5.73 1.48 -22.88
N LEU A 161 5.79 0.37 -23.61
CA LEU A 161 6.18 -0.93 -23.06
C LEU A 161 7.63 -0.93 -22.54
N LYS A 162 8.55 -0.33 -23.29
CA LYS A 162 9.95 -0.16 -22.87
C LYS A 162 10.04 0.59 -21.54
N SER A 163 9.40 1.75 -21.48
CA SER A 163 9.41 2.60 -20.29
C SER A 163 8.77 1.90 -19.09
N HIS A 164 7.70 1.13 -19.31
CA HIS A 164 7.06 0.32 -18.27
C HIS A 164 8.01 -0.74 -17.71
N PHE A 165 8.70 -1.48 -18.59
CA PHE A 165 9.68 -2.47 -18.17
C PHE A 165 10.88 -1.83 -17.46
N GLU A 166 11.35 -0.68 -17.93
CA GLU A 166 12.42 0.08 -17.27
C GLU A 166 11.99 0.56 -15.88
N LYS A 167 10.76 1.02 -15.69
CA LYS A 167 10.21 1.36 -14.37
C LYS A 167 10.21 0.16 -13.43
N ILE A 168 9.78 -1.02 -13.90
CA ILE A 168 9.82 -2.25 -13.11
C ILE A 168 11.27 -2.68 -12.83
N GLY A 169 12.18 -2.53 -13.80
CA GLY A 169 13.57 -2.94 -13.62
C GLY A 169 14.39 -2.06 -12.68
N ARG A 170 13.87 -0.88 -12.25
CA ARG A 170 14.53 -0.04 -11.24
C ARG A 170 14.57 -0.69 -9.86
N TYR A 171 13.69 -1.65 -9.58
CA TYR A 171 13.67 -2.33 -8.29
C TYR A 171 14.75 -3.41 -8.23
N ASP A 172 15.65 -3.28 -7.25
CA ASP A 172 16.84 -4.14 -7.14
C ASP A 172 16.51 -5.61 -6.97
N PHE A 173 15.33 -5.97 -6.46
CA PHE A 173 14.89 -7.35 -6.34
C PHE A 173 14.38 -7.97 -7.65
N VAL A 174 14.33 -7.21 -8.76
CA VAL A 174 13.92 -7.69 -10.08
C VAL A 174 15.14 -8.14 -10.87
N SER A 175 15.20 -9.43 -11.19
CA SER A 175 16.30 -10.03 -11.97
C SER A 175 16.06 -9.96 -13.48
N ARG A 176 14.80 -10.07 -13.91
CA ARG A 176 14.42 -10.05 -15.33
C ARG A 176 12.97 -9.63 -15.52
N VAL A 177 12.68 -8.88 -16.58
CA VAL A 177 11.31 -8.63 -17.06
C VAL A 177 11.19 -9.20 -18.46
N GLN A 178 10.14 -9.98 -18.71
CA GLN A 178 9.97 -10.71 -19.96
C GLN A 178 8.55 -10.61 -20.50
N SER A 179 8.35 -10.07 -21.71
CA SER A 179 7.05 -10.19 -22.39
C SER A 179 6.82 -11.63 -22.88
N TYR A 180 5.58 -12.10 -22.80
CA TYR A 180 5.22 -13.48 -23.15
C TYR A 180 4.23 -13.58 -24.29
N ARG A 181 3.08 -12.89 -24.22
CA ARG A 181 2.04 -13.00 -25.25
C ARG A 181 1.06 -11.83 -25.24
N TYR A 182 0.47 -11.56 -26.40
CA TYR A 182 -0.75 -10.75 -26.49
C TYR A 182 -1.94 -11.50 -25.90
N LEU A 183 -2.72 -10.82 -25.05
CA LEU A 183 -4.01 -11.35 -24.60
C LEU A 183 -5.00 -11.25 -25.77
N ARG A 184 -5.47 -12.40 -26.28
CA ARG A 184 -6.52 -12.47 -27.30
C ARG A 184 -7.88 -12.39 -26.60
N GLY A 185 -8.50 -11.20 -26.56
CA GLY A 185 -9.80 -10.99 -25.93
C GLY A 185 -9.97 -9.55 -25.44
N ASN A 186 -11.09 -9.28 -24.75
CA ASN A 186 -11.41 -7.98 -24.16
C ASN A 186 -10.20 -7.40 -23.43
N LYS A 187 -9.90 -6.13 -23.69
CA LYS A 187 -8.84 -5.38 -23.01
C LYS A 187 -8.99 -5.57 -21.49
N SER A 188 -7.87 -5.81 -20.80
CA SER A 188 -7.91 -5.75 -19.34
C SER A 188 -8.36 -4.34 -18.96
N SER A 189 -9.42 -4.24 -18.15
CA SER A 189 -9.94 -2.94 -17.71
C SER A 189 -8.93 -2.19 -16.85
N THR A 190 -7.98 -2.91 -16.24
CA THR A 190 -6.94 -2.34 -15.36
C THR A 190 -5.65 -3.13 -15.44
N ASP A 191 -4.52 -2.44 -15.45
CA ASP A 191 -3.20 -3.05 -15.31
C ASP A 191 -3.00 -3.46 -13.84
N LYS A 192 -2.47 -4.66 -13.62
CA LYS A 192 -2.17 -5.22 -12.31
C LYS A 192 -1.00 -6.19 -12.42
N ILE A 193 -0.30 -6.36 -11.31
CA ILE A 193 0.68 -7.43 -11.11
C ILE A 193 0.09 -8.46 -10.14
N GLU A 194 0.33 -9.74 -10.40
CA GLU A 194 -0.16 -10.85 -9.60
C GLU A 194 0.99 -11.81 -9.29
N VAL A 195 0.93 -12.43 -8.11
CA VAL A 195 1.87 -13.51 -7.75
C VAL A 195 1.47 -14.76 -8.50
N LEU A 196 2.40 -15.31 -9.27
CA LEU A 196 2.18 -16.58 -9.99
C LEU A 196 3.02 -17.72 -9.43
N GLY A 197 4.15 -17.39 -8.78
CA GLY A 197 5.07 -18.35 -8.21
C GLY A 197 6.00 -17.69 -7.19
N PRO A 198 6.85 -18.49 -6.52
CA PRO A 198 7.73 -18.00 -5.47
C PRO A 198 8.85 -17.09 -5.96
N ASP A 199 9.20 -17.14 -7.24
CA ASP A 199 10.29 -16.40 -7.87
C ASP A 199 9.84 -15.55 -9.06
N TYR A 200 8.53 -15.48 -9.35
CA TYR A 200 8.02 -14.68 -10.46
C TYR A 200 6.58 -14.19 -10.28
N LEU A 201 6.34 -13.01 -10.84
CA LEU A 201 5.06 -12.32 -10.89
C LEU A 201 4.59 -12.21 -12.34
N GLY A 202 3.29 -12.08 -12.53
CA GLY A 202 2.66 -11.80 -13.82
C GLY A 202 2.11 -10.40 -13.85
N GLY A 203 2.31 -9.68 -14.94
CA GLY A 203 1.73 -8.36 -15.13
C GLY A 203 1.04 -8.22 -16.47
N ILE A 204 0.09 -7.30 -16.53
CA ILE A 204 -0.56 -6.88 -17.76
C ILE A 204 -0.16 -5.44 -18.05
N PHE A 205 0.27 -5.18 -19.29
CA PHE A 205 0.50 -3.84 -19.82
C PHE A 205 -0.54 -3.59 -20.90
N THR A 206 -1.35 -2.54 -20.75
CA THR A 206 -2.41 -2.21 -21.70
C THR A 206 -2.15 -0.85 -22.35
N ASN A 207 -2.20 -0.80 -23.68
CA ASN A 207 -2.20 0.45 -24.44
C ASN A 207 -3.53 0.65 -25.18
N LYS A 208 -3.63 1.70 -26.01
CA LYS A 208 -4.85 2.02 -26.76
C LYS A 208 -5.31 0.89 -27.69
N GLU A 209 -4.43 -0.03 -28.07
CA GLU A 209 -4.71 -1.06 -29.07
C GLU A 209 -4.84 -2.46 -28.45
N LYS A 210 -3.95 -2.83 -27.52
CA LYS A 210 -3.78 -4.22 -27.06
C LYS A 210 -3.32 -4.30 -25.60
N SER A 211 -3.52 -5.47 -25.00
CA SER A 211 -2.95 -5.85 -23.70
C SER A 211 -1.87 -6.94 -23.90
N ILE A 212 -0.75 -6.80 -23.20
CA ILE A 212 0.41 -7.68 -23.27
C ILE A 212 0.64 -8.27 -21.89
N TYR A 213 0.74 -9.59 -21.84
CA TYR A 213 1.15 -10.31 -20.65
C TYR A 213 2.67 -10.38 -20.57
N TYR A 214 3.20 -10.10 -19.38
CA TYR A 214 4.62 -10.17 -19.09
C TYR A 214 4.87 -10.82 -17.73
N TYR A 215 6.09 -11.33 -17.56
CA TYR A 215 6.59 -11.86 -16.31
C TYR A 215 7.63 -10.93 -15.71
N ILE A 216 7.63 -10.84 -14.39
CA ILE A 216 8.67 -10.21 -13.57
C ILE A 216 9.32 -11.33 -12.78
N PHE A 217 10.60 -11.60 -13.04
CA PHE A 217 11.37 -12.57 -12.28
C PHE A 217 12.08 -11.87 -11.14
N LEU A 218 12.02 -12.49 -9.98
CA LEU A 218 12.63 -12.04 -8.75
C LEU A 218 14.04 -12.66 -8.63
N THR A 219 14.82 -12.14 -7.69
CA THR A 219 16.18 -12.61 -7.39
C THR A 219 16.21 -13.83 -6.48
N GLU A 220 15.11 -14.11 -5.78
CA GLU A 220 14.98 -15.15 -4.78
C GLU A 220 13.66 -15.89 -4.97
N SER A 221 13.68 -17.22 -4.74
CA SER A 221 12.49 -18.05 -4.72
C SER A 221 11.94 -18.11 -3.29
N ASN A 222 11.03 -17.19 -2.98
CA ASN A 222 10.36 -17.10 -1.70
C ASN A 222 8.96 -16.50 -1.90
N TYR A 223 7.93 -17.33 -1.71
CA TYR A 223 6.54 -16.93 -1.97
C TYR A 223 6.10 -15.72 -1.16
N GLN A 224 6.48 -15.62 0.11
CA GLN A 224 6.08 -14.50 0.95
C GLN A 224 6.73 -13.19 0.47
N LYS A 225 8.02 -13.23 0.13
CA LYS A 225 8.71 -12.07 -0.45
C LYS A 225 8.17 -11.71 -1.84
N ALA A 226 7.72 -12.70 -2.62
CA ALA A 226 7.05 -12.47 -3.89
C ALA A 226 5.70 -11.76 -3.71
N VAL A 227 4.92 -12.13 -2.69
CA VAL A 227 3.70 -11.40 -2.29
C VAL A 227 4.02 -9.96 -1.91
N ASN A 228 5.05 -9.74 -1.09
CA ASN A 228 5.46 -8.40 -0.66
C ASN A 228 5.93 -7.54 -1.85
N ALA A 229 6.77 -8.11 -2.73
CA ALA A 229 7.21 -7.46 -3.96
C ALA A 229 6.04 -7.12 -4.88
N CYS A 230 5.07 -8.02 -5.01
CA CYS A 230 3.85 -7.81 -5.79
C CYS A 230 3.00 -6.66 -5.25
N GLN A 231 2.79 -6.61 -3.93
CA GLN A 231 2.06 -5.51 -3.28
C GLN A 231 2.80 -4.18 -3.46
N MET A 232 4.10 -4.15 -3.22
CA MET A 232 4.91 -2.95 -3.41
C MET A 232 4.83 -2.45 -4.87
N LEU A 233 5.03 -3.35 -5.85
CA LEU A 233 4.97 -2.97 -7.26
C LEU A 233 3.58 -2.47 -7.68
N ASN A 234 2.50 -3.07 -7.18
CA ASN A 234 1.15 -2.57 -7.47
C ASN A 234 0.90 -1.20 -6.84
N ASN A 235 1.39 -0.95 -5.61
CA ASN A 235 1.27 0.35 -4.95
C ASN A 235 2.04 1.42 -5.71
N GLU A 236 3.31 1.16 -6.03
CA GLU A 236 4.19 2.14 -6.67
C GLU A 236 3.86 2.39 -8.15
N LEU A 237 3.39 1.38 -8.89
CA LEU A 237 3.12 1.52 -10.33
C LEU A 237 1.67 1.88 -10.63
N TYR A 238 0.72 1.49 -9.76
CA TYR A 238 -0.72 1.58 -10.03
C TYR A 238 -1.55 2.16 -8.87
N GLY A 239 -0.94 2.48 -7.72
CA GLY A 239 -1.65 3.02 -6.55
C GLY A 239 -2.60 2.03 -5.89
N ARG A 240 -2.28 0.73 -5.88
CA ARG A 240 -3.12 -0.38 -5.39
C ARG A 240 -2.47 -1.26 -4.35
#